data_AF-A0A8H6LUZ0-F1
#
_entry.id   AF-A0A8H6LUZ0-F1
#
_cell.length_a   1.000
_cell.length_b   1.000
_cell.length_c   1.000
_cell.angle_alpha   90.00
_cell.angle_beta   90.00
_cell.angle_gamma   90.00
#
_symmetry.space_group_name_H-M   'P 1'
#
loop_
_entity.id
_entity.type
_entity.pdbx_description
1 polymer ?
#
loop_
_entity_poly.entity_id
_entity_poly.type
_entity_poly.pdbx_seq_one_letter_code
_entity_poly.pdbx_strand_id
1 'polypeptide(L)'
;MFYRYDSTEARLRLDSCIQEAAQHEDPGIVKTLSAILPADYEVVEFMQPPCLRLVKQSEGEHEEATVAVRGILCDKTLPPIYTLASHKFEHVRYLRQFVRLTGLGSMSFHDSLTRIDDIESRFREADGVTHLEGFSFGEFEEEECVAMHARYLTERRFVLGQRHIPFPPEIDPNDALEAARGTKFIRIADNVVQYSKKVVNEDGTVLYEPLSPAEFKMGDIVEATGTFVAYPEREEGHYVMVFALRALTMLDSTIREAAKPTFKPKTEIDQRKAARRKKGKMPTMGNLKRSYISYGTPTRRGGAMGT
;
A
#
# COMPACT_ATOMS: atom_id res chain seq x y z
N MET A 1 -9.11 12.76 12.36
CA MET A 1 -8.17 13.82 12.79
C MET A 1 -6.96 13.67 11.90
N PHE A 2 -6.97 14.36 10.75
CA PHE A 2 -5.85 14.31 9.80
C PHE A 2 -4.65 15.01 10.47
N TYR A 3 -3.48 14.35 10.46
CA TYR A 3 -2.25 14.96 10.94
C TYR A 3 -2.02 16.21 10.07
N ARG A 4 -2.09 17.40 10.67
CA ARG A 4 -1.68 18.64 10.00
C ARG A 4 -0.16 18.68 9.98
N TYR A 5 0.45 17.93 9.06
CA TYR A 5 1.85 18.15 8.69
C TYR A 5 1.93 19.31 7.70
N ASP A 6 3.09 19.95 7.59
CA ASP A 6 3.30 21.05 6.66
C ASP A 6 3.27 20.51 5.21
N SER A 7 2.21 20.84 4.47
CA SER A 7 2.02 20.38 3.09
C SER A 7 3.05 20.98 2.13
N THR A 8 3.54 22.19 2.42
CA THR A 8 4.57 22.85 1.60
C THR A 8 5.91 22.17 1.78
N GLU A 9 6.28 21.88 3.04
CA GLU A 9 7.50 21.12 3.34
C GLU A 9 7.45 19.70 2.75
N ALA A 10 6.30 19.02 2.87
CA ALA A 10 6.09 17.70 2.30
C ALA A 10 6.25 17.70 0.77
N ARG A 11 5.68 18.69 0.08
CA ARG A 11 5.84 18.85 -1.37
C ARG A 11 7.30 19.07 -1.77
N LEU A 12 8.00 19.99 -1.10
CA LEU A 12 9.41 20.28 -1.41
C LEU A 12 10.30 19.05 -1.20
N ARG A 13 10.02 18.27 -0.14
CA ARG A 13 10.75 17.02 0.10
C ARG A 13 10.42 15.95 -0.95
N LEU A 14 9.16 15.85 -1.38
CA LEU A 14 8.76 14.96 -2.47
C LEU A 14 9.51 15.31 -3.76
N ASP A 15 9.55 16.60 -4.13
CA ASP A 15 10.26 17.06 -5.33
C ASP A 15 11.75 16.71 -5.26
N SER A 16 12.36 16.88 -4.08
CA SER A 16 13.75 16.46 -3.83
C SER A 16 13.93 14.95 -4.02
N CYS A 17 13.02 14.12 -3.51
CA CYS A 17 13.07 12.66 -3.70
C CYS A 17 12.95 12.26 -5.18
N ILE A 18 12.10 12.96 -5.95
CA ILE A 18 11.95 12.70 -7.39
C ILE A 18 13.23 13.09 -8.14
N GLN A 19 13.82 14.24 -7.82
CA GLN A 19 15.07 14.71 -8.43
C GLN A 19 16.26 13.81 -8.10
N GLU A 20 16.41 13.40 -6.83
CA GLU A 20 17.46 12.45 -6.40
C GLU A 20 17.42 11.17 -7.23
N ALA A 21 16.22 10.63 -7.46
CA ALA A 21 16.08 9.40 -8.22
C ALA A 21 16.39 9.53 -9.71
N ALA A 22 16.09 10.67 -10.32
CA ALA A 22 16.46 10.94 -11.72
C ALA A 22 17.99 10.98 -11.91
N GLN A 23 18.76 11.24 -10.84
CA GLN A 23 20.22 11.26 -10.88
C GLN A 23 20.84 9.87 -10.65
N HIS A 24 20.08 8.92 -10.11
CA HIS A 24 20.56 7.60 -9.70
C HIS A 24 19.93 6.46 -10.52
N GLU A 25 19.67 6.68 -11.82
CA GLU A 25 19.20 5.63 -12.73
C GLU A 25 20.29 4.57 -12.94
N ASP A 26 20.33 3.57 -12.06
CA ASP A 26 21.03 2.31 -12.30
C ASP A 26 20.18 1.48 -13.29
N PRO A 27 20.79 0.89 -14.33
CA PRO A 27 20.09 0.04 -15.30
C PRO A 27 19.30 -1.14 -14.70
N GLY A 28 19.56 -1.54 -13.44
CA GLY A 28 18.78 -2.54 -12.72
C GLY A 28 17.61 -2.01 -11.87
N ILE A 29 17.42 -0.69 -11.78
CA ILE A 29 16.39 -0.06 -10.94
C ILE A 29 15.12 0.22 -11.75
N VAL A 30 13.96 0.01 -11.12
CA VAL A 30 12.64 0.33 -11.67
C VAL A 30 12.59 1.80 -12.10
N LYS A 31 12.26 2.05 -13.38
CA LYS A 31 12.19 3.41 -13.91
C LYS A 31 11.09 4.22 -13.26
N THR A 32 11.36 5.50 -13.02
CA THR A 32 10.33 6.47 -12.62
C THR A 32 9.31 6.61 -13.75
N LEU A 33 8.02 6.63 -13.43
CA LEU A 33 6.95 6.68 -14.41
C LEU A 33 7.11 7.86 -15.39
N SER A 34 7.36 9.08 -14.90
CA SER A 34 7.56 10.26 -15.75
C SER A 34 8.71 10.12 -16.77
N ALA A 35 9.71 9.27 -16.49
CA ALA A 35 10.89 9.06 -17.32
C ALA A 35 10.72 7.96 -18.39
N ILE A 36 9.62 7.20 -18.38
CA ILE A 36 9.43 6.16 -19.38
C ILE A 36 8.97 6.76 -20.71
N LEU A 37 9.39 6.15 -21.82
CA LEU A 37 8.87 6.45 -23.15
C LEU A 37 7.79 5.41 -23.49
N PRO A 38 6.51 5.78 -23.68
CA PRO A 38 5.44 4.84 -24.00
C PRO A 38 5.65 4.03 -25.30
N ALA A 39 6.60 4.42 -26.15
CA ALA A 39 6.99 3.67 -27.35
C ALA A 39 7.91 2.48 -27.07
N ASP A 40 8.52 2.42 -25.88
CA ASP A 40 9.40 1.30 -25.48
C ASP A 40 8.61 0.11 -24.90
N TYR A 41 7.29 0.21 -24.86
CA TYR A 41 6.40 -0.75 -24.22
C TYR A 41 5.29 -1.18 -25.16
N GLU A 42 4.83 -2.41 -24.96
CA GLU A 42 3.76 -3.02 -25.73
C GLU A 42 2.64 -3.49 -24.80
N VAL A 43 1.43 -3.60 -25.33
CA VAL A 43 0.29 -4.18 -24.62
C VAL A 43 0.05 -5.58 -25.16
N VAL A 44 0.16 -6.57 -24.30
CA VAL A 44 0.08 -7.99 -24.68
C VAL A 44 -1.02 -8.70 -23.90
N GLU A 45 -1.74 -9.58 -24.57
CA GLU A 45 -2.75 -10.44 -23.95
C GLU A 45 -2.12 -11.62 -23.20
N PHE A 46 -2.59 -11.84 -21.98
CA PHE A 46 -2.23 -12.95 -21.11
C PHE A 46 -3.47 -13.79 -20.84
N MET A 47 -3.31 -15.12 -20.86
CA MET A 47 -4.42 -16.05 -20.66
C MET A 47 -4.63 -16.47 -19.20
N GLN A 48 -3.64 -16.27 -18.32
CA GLN A 48 -3.68 -16.77 -16.94
C GLN A 48 -3.07 -15.80 -15.92
N PRO A 49 -3.88 -14.93 -15.27
CA PRO A 49 -5.30 -14.70 -15.56
C PRO A 49 -5.52 -13.97 -16.90
N PRO A 50 -6.73 -14.10 -17.52
CA PRO A 50 -7.11 -13.31 -18.70
C PRO A 50 -6.99 -11.81 -18.42
N CYS A 51 -6.08 -11.13 -19.12
CA CYS A 51 -5.86 -9.69 -19.01
C CYS A 51 -4.96 -9.17 -20.15
N LEU A 52 -4.99 -7.87 -20.39
CA LEU A 52 -3.96 -7.16 -21.14
C LEU A 52 -2.92 -6.62 -20.14
N ARG A 53 -1.63 -6.71 -20.46
CA ARG A 53 -0.55 -6.19 -19.63
C ARG A 53 0.39 -5.31 -20.43
N LEU A 54 0.90 -4.27 -19.78
CA LEU A 54 2.05 -3.54 -20.29
C LEU A 54 3.31 -4.39 -20.11
N VAL A 55 4.02 -4.63 -21.19
CA VAL A 55 5.27 -5.40 -21.20
C VAL A 55 6.38 -4.60 -21.85
N LYS A 56 7.61 -4.97 -21.52
CA LYS A 56 8.82 -4.48 -22.16
C LYS A 56 9.50 -5.67 -22.84
N GLN A 57 10.01 -5.44 -24.05
CA GLN A 57 10.81 -6.45 -24.73
C GLN A 57 12.21 -6.52 -24.10
N SER A 58 12.62 -7.72 -23.66
CA SER A 58 13.92 -7.98 -23.06
C SER A 58 14.45 -9.31 -23.60
N GLU A 59 15.60 -9.30 -24.28
CA GLU A 59 16.29 -10.51 -24.78
C GLU A 59 15.43 -11.51 -25.57
N GLY A 60 14.38 -11.04 -26.24
CA GLY A 60 13.46 -11.88 -27.02
C GLY A 60 12.28 -12.46 -26.22
N GLU A 61 12.19 -12.14 -24.94
CA GLU A 61 11.04 -12.45 -24.07
C GLU A 61 10.27 -11.16 -23.70
N HIS A 62 9.00 -11.33 -23.34
CA HIS A 62 8.18 -10.25 -22.80
C HIS A 62 8.29 -10.25 -21.28
N GLU A 63 8.84 -9.18 -20.72
CA GLU A 63 8.92 -8.96 -19.28
C GLU A 63 7.82 -8.00 -18.83
N GLU A 64 7.28 -8.20 -17.64
CA GLU A 64 6.30 -7.28 -17.05
C GLU A 64 6.91 -5.88 -16.89
N ALA A 65 6.26 -4.87 -17.47
CA ALA A 65 6.72 -3.49 -17.35
C ALA A 65 6.32 -2.93 -15.98
N THR A 66 7.29 -2.83 -15.06
CA THR A 66 7.11 -2.18 -13.77
C THR A 66 7.66 -0.76 -13.79
N VAL A 67 6.92 0.16 -13.18
CA VAL A 67 7.27 1.58 -13.08
C VAL A 67 7.02 2.09 -11.67
N ALA A 68 7.78 3.10 -11.26
CA ALA A 68 7.71 3.68 -9.93
C ALA A 68 7.05 5.07 -9.95
N VAL A 69 6.14 5.30 -9.03
CA VAL A 69 5.58 6.63 -8.74
C VAL A 69 5.93 7.01 -7.31
N ARG A 70 6.54 8.18 -7.14
CA ARG A 70 6.82 8.74 -5.82
C ARG A 70 5.73 9.72 -5.46
N GLY A 71 5.24 9.67 -4.24
CA GLY A 71 4.19 10.55 -3.77
C GLY A 71 3.99 10.46 -2.27
N ILE A 72 3.08 11.27 -1.76
CA ILE A 72 2.73 11.30 -0.34
C ILE A 72 1.52 10.39 -0.13
N LEU A 73 1.62 9.44 0.79
CA LEU A 73 0.56 8.49 1.08
C LEU A 73 -0.63 9.20 1.74
N CYS A 74 -1.74 9.35 1.02
CA CYS A 74 -2.93 10.06 1.52
C CYS A 74 -4.11 9.13 1.86
N ASP A 75 -4.09 7.88 1.41
CA ASP A 75 -5.04 6.86 1.80
C ASP A 75 -4.42 5.47 1.67
N LYS A 76 -4.82 4.51 2.51
CA LYS A 76 -4.31 3.14 2.44
C LYS A 76 -5.21 2.11 3.10
N THR A 77 -5.21 0.92 2.52
CA THR A 77 -5.66 -0.32 3.16
C THR A 77 -4.54 -1.33 3.01
N LEU A 78 -3.72 -1.48 4.05
CA LEU A 78 -2.54 -2.34 4.06
C LEU A 78 -2.66 -3.38 5.18
N PRO A 79 -1.97 -4.53 5.05
CA PRO A 79 -1.87 -5.52 6.11
C PRO A 79 -1.20 -4.96 7.39
N PRO A 80 -1.23 -5.69 8.51
CA PRO A 80 -1.79 -7.04 8.71
C PRO A 80 -3.31 -7.10 8.69
N ILE A 81 -3.85 -8.21 8.19
CA ILE A 81 -5.28 -8.54 8.23
C ILE A 81 -5.54 -9.52 9.38
N TYR A 82 -6.15 -9.02 10.46
CA TYR A 82 -6.43 -9.85 11.64
C TYR A 82 -7.74 -10.61 11.56
N THR A 83 -8.73 -10.05 10.87
CA THR A 83 -10.09 -10.58 10.77
C THR A 83 -10.74 -10.10 9.48
N LEU A 84 -11.66 -10.89 8.95
CA LEU A 84 -12.50 -10.51 7.81
C LEU A 84 -13.95 -10.35 8.27
N ALA A 85 -14.62 -9.33 7.75
CA ALA A 85 -16.04 -9.10 8.04
C ALA A 85 -16.93 -10.19 7.42
N SER A 86 -16.46 -10.89 6.39
CA SER A 86 -17.22 -11.88 5.65
C SER A 86 -16.30 -12.80 4.86
N HIS A 87 -16.68 -14.08 4.80
CA HIS A 87 -16.06 -15.10 3.97
C HIS A 87 -16.90 -15.38 2.71
N LYS A 88 -17.90 -14.54 2.41
CA LYS A 88 -18.69 -14.65 1.18
C LYS A 88 -17.79 -14.44 -0.04
N PHE A 89 -18.04 -15.24 -1.07
CA PHE A 89 -17.22 -15.28 -2.28
C PHE A 89 -17.02 -13.90 -2.91
N GLU A 90 -18.08 -13.11 -2.98
CA GLU A 90 -18.07 -11.75 -3.55
C GLU A 90 -17.14 -10.84 -2.75
N HIS A 91 -17.16 -10.94 -1.41
CA HIS A 91 -16.31 -10.10 -0.57
C HIS A 91 -14.84 -10.49 -0.70
N VAL A 92 -14.54 -11.80 -0.69
CA VAL A 92 -13.17 -12.32 -0.82
C VAL A 92 -12.55 -11.92 -2.16
N ARG A 93 -13.33 -11.98 -3.25
CA ARG A 93 -12.90 -11.56 -4.60
C ARG A 93 -12.36 -10.12 -4.64
N TYR A 94 -12.92 -9.22 -3.84
CA TYR A 94 -12.57 -7.80 -3.84
C TYR A 94 -11.59 -7.40 -2.73
N LEU A 95 -11.10 -8.35 -1.92
CA LEU A 95 -10.07 -8.06 -0.92
C LEU A 95 -8.77 -7.62 -1.61
N ARG A 96 -8.28 -6.43 -1.24
CA ARG A 96 -7.10 -5.83 -1.84
C ARG A 96 -6.27 -5.05 -0.84
N GLN A 97 -4.98 -5.01 -1.13
CA GLN A 97 -4.01 -4.04 -0.61
C GLN A 97 -4.12 -2.80 -1.48
N PHE A 98 -4.26 -1.63 -0.89
CA PHE A 98 -4.56 -0.39 -1.59
C PHE A 98 -3.73 0.76 -1.03
N VAL A 99 -3.22 1.61 -1.91
CA VAL A 99 -2.61 2.89 -1.57
C VAL A 99 -3.12 3.96 -2.51
N ARG A 100 -3.24 5.19 -2.00
CA ARG A 100 -3.46 6.40 -2.80
C ARG A 100 -2.35 7.39 -2.49
N LEU A 101 -1.76 7.94 -3.54
CA LEU A 101 -0.68 8.91 -3.47
C LEU A 101 -1.15 10.25 -4.01
N THR A 102 -0.70 11.33 -3.39
CA THR A 102 -0.88 12.71 -3.85
C THR A 102 0.47 13.41 -3.99
N GLY A 103 0.55 14.37 -4.91
CA GLY A 103 1.70 15.27 -5.05
C GLY A 103 1.58 16.57 -4.26
N LEU A 104 0.42 16.85 -3.65
CA LEU A 104 0.09 18.14 -3.02
C LEU A 104 0.42 19.35 -3.93
N GLY A 105 0.08 19.25 -5.22
CA GLY A 105 0.38 20.26 -6.22
C GLY A 105 1.81 20.26 -6.77
N SER A 106 2.61 19.20 -6.52
CA SER A 106 3.92 19.01 -7.18
C SER A 106 3.75 18.84 -8.69
N MET A 107 4.48 19.64 -9.48
CA MET A 107 4.53 19.49 -10.93
C MET A 107 5.23 18.20 -11.35
N SER A 108 6.30 17.80 -10.65
CA SER A 108 7.01 16.55 -10.93
C SER A 108 6.14 15.31 -10.66
N PHE A 109 5.21 15.39 -9.72
CA PHE A 109 4.17 14.37 -9.53
C PHE A 109 3.16 14.39 -10.67
N HIS A 110 2.69 15.58 -11.07
CA HIS A 110 1.73 15.74 -12.17
C HIS A 110 2.28 15.17 -13.49
N ASP A 111 3.58 15.35 -13.78
CA ASP A 111 4.23 14.72 -14.95
C ASP A 111 4.08 13.19 -14.96
N SER A 112 4.05 12.56 -13.78
CA SER A 112 3.79 11.12 -13.67
C SER A 112 2.34 10.78 -13.98
N LEU A 113 1.39 11.64 -13.63
CA LEU A 113 -0.03 11.46 -13.96
C LEU A 113 -0.28 11.61 -15.47
N THR A 114 0.31 12.63 -16.11
CA THR A 114 0.23 12.79 -17.57
C THR A 114 0.76 11.57 -18.30
N ARG A 115 1.82 10.92 -17.77
CA ARG A 115 2.33 9.70 -18.37
C ARG A 115 1.37 8.51 -18.26
N ILE A 116 0.50 8.48 -17.25
CA ILE A 116 -0.55 7.44 -17.16
C ILE A 116 -1.52 7.57 -18.33
N ASP A 117 -1.87 8.79 -18.75
CA ASP A 117 -2.76 9.03 -19.90
C ASP A 117 -2.15 8.50 -21.22
N ASP A 118 -0.83 8.67 -21.39
CA ASP A 118 -0.13 8.13 -22.56
C ASP A 118 -0.16 6.60 -22.58
N ILE A 119 0.04 5.97 -21.42
CA ILE A 119 -0.01 4.51 -21.29
C ILE A 119 -1.44 4.02 -21.51
N GLU A 120 -2.44 4.71 -20.98
CA GLU A 120 -3.85 4.38 -21.21
C GLU A 120 -4.18 4.42 -22.71
N SER A 121 -3.63 5.38 -23.45
CA SER A 121 -3.79 5.45 -24.90
C SER A 121 -3.26 4.20 -25.61
N ARG A 122 -2.14 3.62 -25.15
CA ARG A 122 -1.64 2.33 -25.65
C ARG A 122 -2.61 1.18 -25.44
N PHE A 123 -3.29 1.13 -24.30
CA PHE A 123 -4.30 0.11 -24.06
C PHE A 123 -5.54 0.29 -24.93
N ARG A 124 -5.94 1.53 -25.21
CA ARG A 124 -7.06 1.80 -26.13
C ARG A 124 -6.75 1.41 -27.57
N GLU A 125 -5.48 1.49 -27.96
CA GLU A 125 -5.01 1.10 -29.30
C GLU A 125 -4.78 -0.41 -29.44
N ALA A 126 -4.86 -1.18 -28.34
CA ALA A 126 -4.60 -2.62 -28.37
C ALA A 126 -5.70 -3.39 -29.12
N ASP A 127 -5.29 -4.45 -29.84
CA ASP A 127 -6.20 -5.28 -30.62
C ASP A 127 -7.31 -5.88 -29.73
N GLY A 128 -8.55 -5.79 -30.23
CA GLY A 128 -9.72 -6.31 -29.53
C GLY A 128 -10.27 -5.42 -28.43
N VAL A 129 -9.67 -4.25 -28.15
CA VAL A 129 -10.23 -3.27 -27.21
C VAL A 129 -11.24 -2.38 -27.95
N THR A 130 -12.51 -2.45 -27.54
CA THR A 130 -13.59 -1.58 -28.03
C THR A 130 -13.95 -0.51 -27.01
N HIS A 131 -13.77 -0.81 -25.73
CA HIS A 131 -14.00 0.11 -24.61
C HIS A 131 -12.98 -0.13 -23.51
N LEU A 132 -12.42 0.95 -22.99
CA LEU A 132 -11.51 0.93 -21.84
C LEU A 132 -12.03 1.89 -20.77
N GLU A 133 -12.42 1.36 -19.61
CA GLU A 133 -12.57 2.15 -18.41
C GLU A 133 -11.16 2.49 -17.89
N GLY A 134 -10.78 3.75 -18.10
CA GLY A 134 -9.49 4.32 -17.76
C GLY A 134 -9.25 4.55 -16.27
N PHE A 135 -8.17 5.26 -15.97
CA PHE A 135 -7.90 5.68 -14.61
C PHE A 135 -8.83 6.81 -14.18
N SER A 136 -9.52 6.59 -13.06
CA SER A 136 -10.07 7.70 -12.30
C SER A 136 -9.01 8.22 -11.35
N PHE A 137 -8.43 9.37 -11.68
CA PHE A 137 -7.66 10.15 -10.72
C PHE A 137 -8.63 10.61 -9.62
N GLY A 138 -8.28 10.27 -8.39
CA GLY A 138 -9.05 10.73 -7.23
C GLY A 138 -8.58 12.12 -6.82
N GLU A 139 -9.34 12.77 -5.95
CA GLU A 139 -8.94 14.01 -5.31
C GLU A 139 -8.65 13.77 -3.82
N PHE A 140 -7.63 14.44 -3.32
CA PHE A 140 -7.35 14.56 -1.89
C PHE A 140 -7.05 16.03 -1.60
N GLU A 141 -7.89 16.67 -0.79
CA GLU A 141 -7.75 18.12 -0.49
C GLU A 141 -7.65 18.98 -1.77
N GLU A 142 -8.48 18.69 -2.77
CA GLU A 142 -8.52 19.38 -4.08
C GLU A 142 -7.31 19.13 -4.99
N GLU A 143 -6.42 18.21 -4.60
CA GLU A 143 -5.23 17.84 -5.37
C GLU A 143 -5.37 16.45 -6.01
N GLU A 144 -4.86 16.31 -7.23
CA GLU A 144 -4.90 15.05 -7.98
C GLU A 144 -4.15 13.93 -7.26
N CYS A 145 -4.69 12.72 -7.38
CA CYS A 145 -4.15 11.52 -6.77
C CYS A 145 -4.17 10.32 -7.71
N VAL A 146 -3.16 9.47 -7.56
CA VAL A 146 -3.14 8.14 -8.19
C VAL A 146 -3.38 7.06 -7.15
N ALA A 147 -4.18 6.05 -7.53
CA ALA A 147 -4.46 4.91 -6.68
C ALA A 147 -3.87 3.62 -7.28
N MET A 148 -3.24 2.82 -6.43
CA MET A 148 -2.63 1.55 -6.81
C MET A 148 -3.13 0.46 -5.88
N HIS A 149 -3.33 -0.75 -6.40
CA HIS A 149 -3.81 -1.85 -5.58
C HIS A 149 -3.38 -3.22 -6.08
N ALA A 150 -3.34 -4.19 -5.17
CA ALA A 150 -3.14 -5.59 -5.48
C ALA A 150 -4.19 -6.43 -4.76
N ARG A 151 -4.86 -7.33 -5.47
CA ARG A 151 -5.77 -8.29 -4.81
C ARG A 151 -4.94 -9.23 -3.94
N TYR A 152 -5.46 -9.61 -2.77
CA TYR A 152 -4.81 -10.64 -1.95
C TYR A 152 -4.91 -12.03 -2.58
N LEU A 153 -5.95 -12.24 -3.40
CA LEU A 153 -6.34 -13.54 -3.91
C LEU A 153 -6.85 -13.43 -5.35
N THR A 154 -6.57 -14.45 -6.14
CA THR A 154 -7.07 -14.67 -7.50
C THR A 154 -7.93 -15.93 -7.53
N GLU A 155 -9.00 -15.94 -8.33
CA GLU A 155 -9.82 -17.15 -8.46
C GLU A 155 -9.06 -18.25 -9.19
N ARG A 156 -9.09 -19.46 -8.63
CA ARG A 156 -8.37 -20.63 -9.16
C ARG A 156 -8.75 -20.96 -10.60
N ARG A 157 -9.99 -20.67 -11.02
CA ARG A 157 -10.46 -20.93 -12.40
C ARG A 157 -9.71 -20.13 -13.46
N PHE A 158 -9.08 -19.00 -13.11
CA PHE A 158 -8.34 -18.16 -14.04
C PHE A 158 -6.85 -18.49 -14.10
N VAL A 159 -6.35 -19.30 -13.18
CA VAL A 159 -4.91 -19.56 -13.01
C VAL A 159 -4.68 -21.05 -12.78
N LEU A 160 -5.10 -21.84 -13.77
CA LEU A 160 -5.06 -23.29 -13.73
C LEU A 160 -3.60 -23.78 -13.64
N GLY A 161 -3.34 -24.72 -12.73
CA GLY A 161 -2.00 -25.28 -12.51
C GLY A 161 -1.08 -24.43 -11.62
N GLN A 162 -1.42 -23.18 -11.32
CA GLN A 162 -0.64 -22.39 -10.37
C GLN A 162 -0.79 -22.90 -8.94
N ARG A 163 0.32 -22.83 -8.20
CA ARG A 163 0.37 -23.22 -6.79
C ARG A 163 0.10 -22.01 -5.90
N HIS A 164 -0.57 -22.28 -4.80
CA HIS A 164 -0.83 -21.26 -3.80
C HIS A 164 0.46 -20.88 -3.06
N ILE A 165 0.75 -19.59 -2.99
CA ILE A 165 1.80 -19.00 -2.15
C ILE A 165 1.19 -18.67 -0.78
N PRO A 166 1.65 -19.27 0.33
CA PRO A 166 1.14 -18.98 1.66
C PRO A 166 1.28 -17.50 2.05
N PHE A 167 0.37 -16.98 2.87
CA PHE A 167 0.53 -15.65 3.46
C PHE A 167 1.59 -15.68 4.56
N PRO A 168 2.51 -14.71 4.60
CA PRO A 168 3.44 -14.60 5.70
C PRO A 168 2.75 -13.95 6.92
N PRO A 169 3.25 -14.17 8.15
CA PRO A 169 2.60 -13.69 9.38
C PRO A 169 2.43 -12.18 9.46
N GLU A 170 3.27 -11.40 8.77
CA GLU A 170 3.17 -9.94 8.73
C GLU A 170 1.95 -9.46 7.93
N ILE A 171 1.40 -10.33 7.08
CA ILE A 171 0.24 -10.07 6.22
C ILE A 171 -1.03 -10.67 6.82
N ASP A 172 -0.98 -11.91 7.29
CA ASP A 172 -2.13 -12.66 7.81
C ASP A 172 -1.84 -13.31 9.17
N PRO A 173 -1.69 -12.53 10.26
CA PRO A 173 -1.23 -13.05 11.55
C PRO A 173 -2.12 -14.13 12.18
N ASN A 174 -3.40 -14.16 11.80
CA ASN A 174 -4.43 -15.04 12.37
C ASN A 174 -5.03 -15.98 11.32
N ASP A 175 -4.37 -16.17 10.18
CA ASP A 175 -4.86 -17.02 9.07
C ASP A 175 -6.27 -16.64 8.56
N ALA A 176 -6.66 -15.36 8.68
CA ALA A 176 -7.97 -14.89 8.25
C ALA A 176 -8.11 -14.90 6.72
N LEU A 177 -7.07 -14.45 6.00
CA LEU A 177 -7.02 -14.53 4.54
C LEU A 177 -6.89 -15.99 4.08
N GLU A 178 -6.09 -16.79 4.77
CA GLU A 178 -5.92 -18.21 4.45
C GLU A 178 -7.24 -18.98 4.63
N ALA A 179 -7.96 -18.74 5.71
CA ALA A 179 -9.28 -19.33 5.93
C ALA A 179 -10.30 -18.87 4.87
N ALA A 180 -10.29 -17.59 4.47
CA ALA A 180 -11.20 -17.06 3.48
C ALA A 180 -10.94 -17.55 2.05
N ARG A 181 -9.70 -17.92 1.73
CA ARG A 181 -9.32 -18.45 0.43
C ARG A 181 -10.13 -19.70 0.04
N GLY A 182 -10.39 -20.58 1.00
CA GLY A 182 -11.10 -21.84 0.78
C GLY A 182 -10.49 -22.67 -0.35
N THR A 183 -11.32 -23.25 -1.23
CA THR A 183 -10.86 -24.00 -2.41
C THR A 183 -10.88 -23.18 -3.70
N LYS A 184 -11.61 -22.07 -3.70
CA LYS A 184 -11.95 -21.29 -4.91
C LYS A 184 -10.91 -20.23 -5.26
N PHE A 185 -10.12 -19.79 -4.28
CA PHE A 185 -9.11 -18.77 -4.48
C PHE A 185 -7.70 -19.31 -4.23
N ILE A 186 -6.71 -18.62 -4.81
CA ILE A 186 -5.29 -18.81 -4.54
C ILE A 186 -4.57 -17.46 -4.53
N ARG A 187 -3.56 -17.33 -3.69
CA ARG A 187 -2.55 -16.27 -3.80
C ARG A 187 -1.44 -16.74 -4.72
N ILE A 188 -1.08 -15.92 -5.70
CA ILE A 188 0.00 -16.16 -6.68
C ILE A 188 0.98 -14.97 -6.69
N ALA A 189 2.03 -15.03 -7.52
CA ALA A 189 3.02 -13.96 -7.63
C ALA A 189 2.37 -12.59 -7.89
N ASP A 190 1.33 -12.53 -8.73
CA ASP A 190 0.58 -11.30 -9.00
C ASP A 190 -0.10 -10.66 -7.77
N ASN A 191 -0.29 -11.41 -6.69
CA ASN A 191 -0.92 -10.92 -5.46
C ASN A 191 0.11 -10.48 -4.40
N VAL A 192 1.40 -10.66 -4.68
CA VAL A 192 2.47 -10.31 -3.74
C VAL A 192 2.81 -8.83 -3.90
N VAL A 193 2.86 -8.12 -2.77
CA VAL A 193 3.38 -6.76 -2.68
C VAL A 193 4.61 -6.79 -1.77
N GLN A 194 5.72 -6.26 -2.26
CA GLN A 194 6.94 -6.11 -1.46
C GLN A 194 6.90 -4.81 -0.66
N TYR A 195 7.31 -4.86 0.60
CA TYR A 195 7.33 -3.71 1.50
C TYR A 195 8.76 -3.46 1.97
N SER A 196 9.25 -2.23 1.80
CA SER A 196 10.61 -1.88 2.21
C SER A 196 10.73 -0.44 2.70
N LYS A 197 11.90 -0.09 3.25
CA LYS A 197 12.31 1.30 3.53
C LYS A 197 13.67 1.58 2.92
N LYS A 198 13.84 2.79 2.41
CA LYS A 198 15.14 3.35 2.01
C LYS A 198 15.95 3.65 3.28
N VAL A 199 17.16 3.13 3.36
CA VAL A 199 18.14 3.40 4.42
C VAL A 199 19.39 3.95 3.76
N VAL A 200 19.88 5.08 4.26
CA VAL A 200 21.14 5.68 3.79
C VAL A 200 22.17 5.44 4.89
N ASN A 201 23.22 4.69 4.57
CA ASN A 201 24.32 4.40 5.48
C ASN A 201 25.21 5.64 5.66
N GLU A 202 26.09 5.60 6.68
CA GLU A 202 27.04 6.69 6.98
C GLU A 202 28.00 7.00 5.81
N ASP A 203 28.28 6.01 4.97
CA ASP A 203 29.11 6.13 3.76
C ASP A 203 28.34 6.67 2.54
N GLY A 204 27.04 6.97 2.70
CA GLY A 204 26.15 7.43 1.62
C GLY A 204 25.55 6.30 0.78
N THR A 205 25.86 5.03 1.07
CA THR A 205 25.28 3.90 0.34
C THR A 205 23.79 3.77 0.65
N VAL A 206 22.98 3.63 -0.40
CA VAL A 206 21.53 3.44 -0.29
C VAL A 206 21.21 1.95 -0.26
N LEU A 207 20.51 1.51 0.79
CA LEU A 207 20.01 0.14 0.94
C LEU A 207 18.48 0.14 1.09
N TYR A 208 17.87 -0.98 0.73
CA TYR A 208 16.44 -1.22 0.93
C TYR A 208 16.25 -2.39 1.88
N GLU A 209 15.71 -2.10 3.06
CA GLU A 209 15.44 -3.12 4.09
C GLU A 209 13.95 -3.50 4.07
N PRO A 210 13.59 -4.78 4.26
CA PRO A 210 12.21 -5.19 4.44
C PRO A 210 11.53 -4.39 5.56
N LEU A 211 10.28 -3.96 5.32
CA LEU A 211 9.49 -3.17 6.26
C LEU A 211 8.13 -3.82 6.48
N SER A 212 7.61 -3.79 7.71
CA SER A 212 6.25 -4.26 7.94
C SER A 212 5.23 -3.32 7.26
N PRO A 213 4.20 -3.83 6.56
CA PRO A 213 3.15 -3.01 5.97
C PRO A 213 2.40 -2.15 7.01
N ALA A 214 2.42 -2.56 8.28
CA ALA A 214 1.84 -1.84 9.40
C ALA A 214 2.52 -0.49 9.68
N GLU A 215 3.79 -0.34 9.28
CA GLU A 215 4.61 0.83 9.61
C GLU A 215 4.32 2.04 8.73
N PHE A 216 3.82 1.83 7.51
CA PHE A 216 3.33 2.91 6.64
C PHE A 216 2.15 3.64 7.30
N LYS A 217 2.16 4.97 7.26
CA LYS A 217 1.08 5.85 7.72
C LYS A 217 0.83 6.94 6.66
N MET A 218 -0.35 7.53 6.75
CA MET A 218 -0.66 8.70 5.94
C MET A 218 0.33 9.83 6.25
N GLY A 219 0.77 10.54 5.21
CA GLY A 219 1.79 11.57 5.25
C GLY A 219 3.22 11.07 5.00
N ASP A 220 3.44 9.75 4.89
CA ASP A 220 4.74 9.23 4.46
C ASP A 220 4.99 9.53 2.99
N ILE A 221 6.23 9.91 2.68
CA ILE A 221 6.72 9.97 1.31
C ILE A 221 7.16 8.56 0.94
N VAL A 222 6.54 8.02 -0.10
CA VAL A 222 6.73 6.64 -0.53
C VAL A 222 7.00 6.57 -2.02
N GLU A 223 7.63 5.49 -2.43
CA GLU A 223 7.67 5.04 -3.82
C GLU A 223 6.76 3.82 -3.94
N ALA A 224 5.75 3.92 -4.79
CA ALA A 224 4.91 2.79 -5.16
C ALA A 224 5.32 2.31 -6.55
N THR A 225 5.75 1.06 -6.61
CA THR A 225 6.05 0.37 -7.86
C THR A 225 4.83 -0.43 -8.29
N GLY A 226 4.48 -0.35 -9.55
CA GLY A 226 3.38 -1.13 -10.10
C GLY A 226 3.50 -1.36 -11.59
N THR A 227 2.50 -2.05 -12.13
CA THR A 227 2.34 -2.31 -13.57
C THR A 227 0.92 -2.03 -14.00
N PHE A 228 0.72 -1.73 -15.28
CA PHE A 228 -0.58 -1.48 -15.86
C PHE A 228 -1.20 -2.78 -16.38
N VAL A 229 -2.42 -3.07 -15.92
CA VAL A 229 -3.15 -4.28 -16.30
C VAL A 229 -4.58 -3.88 -16.63
N ALA A 230 -5.11 -4.36 -17.75
CA ALA A 230 -6.53 -4.21 -18.07
C ALA A 230 -7.22 -5.57 -18.00
N TYR A 231 -8.24 -5.67 -17.14
CA TYR A 231 -9.01 -6.90 -16.95
C TYR A 231 -10.27 -6.87 -17.81
N PRO A 232 -10.61 -7.98 -18.49
CA PRO A 232 -11.82 -8.04 -19.30
C PRO A 232 -13.07 -7.94 -18.41
N GLU A 233 -14.06 -7.23 -18.92
CA GLU A 233 -15.39 -7.14 -18.34
C GLU A 233 -16.32 -8.22 -18.90
N ARG A 234 -17.63 -8.10 -18.63
CA ARG A 234 -18.63 -9.05 -19.12
C ARG A 234 -18.87 -8.93 -20.63
N GLU A 235 -18.72 -7.73 -21.17
CA GLU A 235 -18.91 -7.45 -22.59
C GLU A 235 -17.58 -7.64 -23.33
N GLU A 236 -17.65 -8.25 -24.52
CA GLU A 236 -16.45 -8.53 -25.32
C GLU A 236 -15.80 -7.22 -25.77
N GLY A 237 -14.47 -7.15 -25.62
CA GLY A 237 -13.69 -5.95 -25.92
C GLY A 237 -13.78 -4.83 -24.89
N HIS A 238 -14.55 -5.01 -23.81
CA HIS A 238 -14.60 -4.07 -22.69
C HIS A 238 -13.59 -4.46 -21.61
N TYR A 239 -12.79 -3.49 -21.18
CA TYR A 239 -11.75 -3.69 -20.18
C TYR A 239 -11.77 -2.59 -19.13
N VAL A 240 -11.37 -2.95 -17.91
CA VAL A 240 -11.07 -1.99 -16.82
C VAL A 240 -9.58 -1.99 -16.57
N MET A 241 -8.96 -0.82 -16.75
CA MET A 241 -7.54 -0.62 -16.48
C MET A 241 -7.30 -0.40 -14.98
N VAL A 242 -6.23 -1.00 -14.46
CA VAL A 242 -5.78 -0.80 -13.09
C VAL A 242 -4.27 -0.66 -13.02
N PHE A 243 -3.83 0.06 -11.99
CA PHE A 243 -2.42 0.17 -11.64
C PHE A 243 -2.13 -0.85 -10.53
N ALA A 244 -1.64 -2.01 -10.93
CA ALA A 244 -1.40 -3.13 -10.06
C ALA A 244 -0.16 -2.88 -9.20
N LEU A 245 -0.33 -2.80 -7.89
CA LEU A 245 0.75 -2.57 -6.94
C LEU A 245 1.67 -3.80 -6.85
N ARG A 246 2.98 -3.59 -6.97
CA ARG A 246 4.03 -4.62 -6.87
C ARG A 246 4.96 -4.40 -5.68
N ALA A 247 5.31 -3.15 -5.40
CA ALA A 247 6.09 -2.81 -4.22
C ALA A 247 5.67 -1.45 -3.64
N LEU A 248 5.92 -1.29 -2.34
CA LEU A 248 5.77 -0.03 -1.63
C LEU A 248 7.01 0.18 -0.75
N THR A 249 7.71 1.28 -1.01
CA THR A 249 8.96 1.62 -0.34
C THR A 249 8.81 2.94 0.40
N MET A 250 9.10 2.96 1.69
CA MET A 250 9.14 4.18 2.48
C MET A 250 10.43 4.94 2.16
N LEU A 251 10.31 6.16 1.63
CA LEU A 251 11.44 7.03 1.32
C LEU A 251 11.73 7.99 2.46
N ASP A 252 10.67 8.57 3.03
CA ASP A 252 10.79 9.54 4.11
C ASP A 252 9.52 9.55 4.97
N SER A 253 9.70 9.59 6.29
CA SER A 253 8.60 9.74 7.25
C SER A 253 8.82 10.90 8.24
N THR A 254 9.92 11.65 8.09
CA THR A 254 10.37 12.68 9.03
C THR A 254 9.35 13.80 9.20
N ILE A 255 8.77 14.27 8.10
CA ILE A 255 7.78 15.36 8.09
C ILE A 255 6.52 14.95 8.86
N ARG A 256 6.02 13.72 8.62
CA ARG A 256 4.92 13.14 9.39
C ARG A 256 5.28 12.99 10.86
N GLU A 257 6.47 12.48 11.18
CA GLU A 257 6.92 12.27 12.56
C GLU A 257 7.02 13.58 13.33
N ALA A 258 7.55 14.64 12.71
CA ALA A 258 7.67 15.96 13.31
C ALA A 258 6.30 16.58 13.63
N ALA A 259 5.27 16.26 12.85
CA ALA A 259 3.90 16.73 13.06
C ALA A 259 3.14 15.98 14.19
N LYS A 260 3.71 14.88 14.74
CA LYS A 260 3.09 14.20 15.88
C LYS A 260 3.13 15.13 17.09
N PRO A 261 2.00 15.33 17.80
CA PRO A 261 2.02 16.14 19.01
C PRO A 261 2.97 15.50 20.02
N THR A 262 4.07 16.19 20.34
CA THR A 262 4.94 15.82 21.47
C THR A 262 4.07 15.71 22.71
N PHE A 263 3.88 14.48 23.19
CA PHE A 263 3.24 14.26 24.48
C PHE A 263 4.17 14.80 25.55
N LYS A 264 3.96 16.06 25.98
CA LYS A 264 4.66 16.57 27.16
C LYS A 264 4.20 15.73 28.35
N PRO A 265 5.08 15.00 29.04
CA PRO A 265 4.68 14.29 30.25
C PRO A 265 4.07 15.32 31.21
N LYS A 266 2.88 15.00 31.75
CA LYS A 266 2.19 15.89 32.71
C LYS A 266 3.16 16.26 33.82
N THR A 267 3.45 17.54 33.95
CA THR A 267 4.30 18.06 35.03
C THR A 267 3.67 17.69 36.38
N GLU A 268 4.47 17.59 37.45
CA GLU A 268 3.95 17.35 38.81
C GLU A 268 2.85 18.35 39.21
N ILE A 269 2.88 19.55 38.64
CA ILE A 269 1.87 20.61 38.84
C ILE A 269 0.51 20.20 38.26
N ASP A 270 0.49 19.56 37.10
CA ASP A 270 -0.74 19.07 36.45
C ASP A 270 -1.32 17.86 37.19
N GLN A 271 -0.46 17.02 37.77
CA GLN A 271 -0.87 15.89 38.62
C GLN A 271 -1.49 16.38 39.94
N ARG A 272 -0.91 17.41 40.57
CA ARG A 272 -1.47 18.04 41.79
C ARG A 272 -2.81 18.74 41.55
N LYS A 273 -3.00 19.37 40.37
CA LYS A 273 -4.29 19.97 39.98
C LYS A 273 -5.37 18.90 39.71
N ALA A 274 -5.02 17.78 39.10
CA ALA A 274 -5.94 16.65 38.89
C ALA A 274 -6.34 15.96 40.21
N ALA A 275 -5.42 15.84 41.16
CA ALA A 275 -5.69 15.31 42.50
C ALA A 275 -6.63 16.22 43.32
N ARG A 276 -6.48 17.56 43.20
CA ARG A 276 -7.40 18.53 43.83
C ARG A 276 -8.81 18.49 43.24
N ARG A 277 -8.96 18.30 41.92
CA ARG A 277 -10.28 18.18 41.27
C ARG A 277 -11.08 16.94 41.70
N LYS A 278 -10.43 15.88 42.18
CA LYS A 278 -11.10 14.65 42.66
C LYS A 278 -11.66 14.75 44.10
N LYS A 279 -11.33 15.78 44.88
CA LYS A 279 -11.80 15.92 46.28
C LYS A 279 -13.19 16.59 46.44
N GLY A 280 -13.87 16.95 45.36
CA GLY A 280 -15.11 17.75 45.41
C GLY A 280 -16.39 17.10 44.85
N LYS A 281 -16.40 15.83 44.45
CA LYS A 281 -17.61 15.17 43.94
C LYS A 281 -17.90 13.88 44.70
N MET A 282 -18.98 13.89 45.49
CA MET A 282 -19.60 12.67 46.02
C MET A 282 -20.14 11.82 44.85
N PRO A 283 -20.11 10.49 44.95
CA PRO A 283 -20.54 9.62 43.86
C PRO A 283 -22.07 9.51 43.85
N THR A 284 -22.69 9.84 42.72
CA THR A 284 -24.04 9.37 42.38
C THR A 284 -23.94 8.10 41.55
N MET A 285 -24.69 7.07 41.94
CA MET A 285 -24.79 5.80 41.22
C MET A 285 -25.45 5.99 39.85
N GLY A 286 -24.86 5.37 38.83
CA GLY A 286 -25.42 5.26 37.48
C GLY A 286 -24.55 4.34 36.64
N ASN A 287 -25.06 3.13 36.40
CA ASN A 287 -24.36 1.99 35.80
C ASN A 287 -23.83 2.23 34.39
N LEU A 288 -22.63 1.70 34.10
CA LEU A 288 -22.30 1.06 32.82
C LEU A 288 -21.11 0.11 33.02
N LYS A 289 -21.39 -1.20 32.90
CA LYS A 289 -20.43 -2.30 32.96
C LYS A 289 -20.10 -2.70 31.53
N ARG A 290 -18.81 -2.76 31.17
CA ARG A 290 -18.28 -3.77 30.22
C ARG A 290 -16.85 -4.12 30.61
N SER A 291 -16.64 -5.42 30.76
CA SER A 291 -15.42 -6.09 31.19
C SER A 291 -14.43 -6.23 30.05
N TYR A 292 -13.15 -5.94 30.33
CA TYR A 292 -12.02 -6.42 29.55
C TYR A 292 -11.50 -7.72 30.17
N ILE A 293 -11.23 -8.72 29.34
CA ILE A 293 -10.49 -9.93 29.73
C ILE A 293 -9.01 -9.67 29.40
N SER A 294 -8.16 -9.77 30.42
CA SER A 294 -6.71 -9.78 30.28
C SER A 294 -6.20 -11.21 30.06
N TYR A 295 -5.21 -11.37 29.19
CA TYR A 295 -4.38 -12.56 29.15
C TYR A 295 -2.99 -12.18 29.64
N GLY A 296 -2.68 -12.60 30.87
CA GLY A 296 -1.34 -12.63 31.42
C GLY A 296 -0.84 -14.06 31.42
N THR A 297 0.24 -14.28 30.69
CA THR A 297 0.97 -15.55 30.50
C THR A 297 1.93 -15.81 31.69
N PRO A 298 2.76 -16.87 31.64
CA PRO A 298 2.70 -18.08 32.45
C PRO A 298 3.63 -18.07 33.68
N THR A 299 3.50 -19.04 34.59
CA THR A 299 4.64 -19.43 35.46
C THR A 299 4.73 -20.94 35.67
N ARG A 300 5.94 -21.45 35.42
CA ARG A 300 6.41 -22.82 35.62
C ARG A 300 6.85 -23.04 37.08
N ARG A 301 6.69 -24.30 37.51
CA ARG A 301 7.51 -25.09 38.45
C ARG A 301 7.91 -24.47 39.81
N GLY A 302 7.41 -25.14 40.85
CA GLY A 302 8.26 -25.90 41.79
C GLY A 302 8.67 -25.19 43.07
N GLY A 303 8.48 -25.87 44.20
CA GLY A 303 9.20 -25.55 45.43
C GLY A 303 8.39 -25.74 46.70
N ALA A 304 8.75 -26.75 47.48
CA ALA A 304 8.20 -27.14 48.76
C ALA A 304 8.55 -26.19 49.93
N MET A 305 7.74 -26.27 51.00
CA MET A 305 8.03 -26.21 52.45
C MET A 305 6.69 -25.78 53.10
N GLY A 306 6.12 -26.40 54.13
CA GLY A 306 6.67 -27.24 55.19
C GLY A 306 6.00 -26.78 56.49
N THR A 307 5.10 -27.61 57.04
CA THR A 307 4.83 -27.92 58.46
C THR A 307 3.48 -28.63 58.55
#